data_AF-A0A257Q3J1-F1
#
_entry.id   AF-A0A257Q3J1-F1
#
_cell.length_a   1.000
_cell.length_b   1.000
_cell.length_c   1.000
_cell.angle_alpha   90.00
_cell.angle_beta   90.00
_cell.angle_gamma   90.00
#
_symmetry.space_group_name_H-M   'P 1'
#
loop_
_entity.id
_entity.type
_entity.pdbx_description
1 polymer ?
#
loop_
_entity_poly.entity_id
_entity_poly.type
_entity_poly.pdbx_seq_one_letter_code
_entity_poly.pdbx_strand_id
1 'polypeptide(L)' 'MEAVHNQVVAAFLARLEPGLAASFTPEQCAAIGLHFGMRYRAQHFINWRRRVCLPFVAFYFVVLAGKDDRRG' A
#
# COMPACT_ATOMS: atom_id res chain seq x y z
N MET A 1 -16.03 1.59 -1.13
CA MET A 1 -14.58 1.87 -1.27
C MET A 1 -14.04 2.83 -0.20
N GLU A 2 -14.90 3.49 0.59
CA GLU A 2 -14.51 4.49 1.60
C GLU A 2 -13.86 3.89 2.87
N ALA A 3 -14.28 2.71 3.29
CA ALA A 3 -13.80 2.07 4.53
C ALA A 3 -12.31 1.68 4.51
N VAL A 4 -11.77 1.29 3.35
CA VAL A 4 -10.36 0.87 3.22
C VAL A 4 -9.42 2.07 3.35
N HIS A 5 -9.82 3.23 2.84
CA HIS A 5 -9.07 4.49 2.95
C HIS A 5 -8.95 4.92 4.41
N ASN A 6 -10.04 4.80 5.16
CA ASN A 6 -10.10 5.15 6.58
C ASN A 6 -9.16 4.28 7.43
N GLN A 7 -9.07 2.97 7.16
CA GLN A 7 -8.15 2.08 7.89
C GLN A 7 -6.66 2.39 7.64
N VAL A 8 -6.28 2.76 6.42
CA VAL A 8 -4.87 3.07 6.10
C VAL A 8 -4.45 4.40 6.75
N VAL A 9 -5.33 5.41 6.69
CA VAL A 9 -5.08 6.70 7.35
C VAL A 9 -5.01 6.51 8.87
N ALA A 10 -5.90 5.71 9.46
CA ALA A 10 -5.85 5.39 10.89
C ALA A 10 -4.54 4.69 11.30
N ALA A 11 -4.08 3.72 10.51
CA ALA A 11 -2.81 3.03 10.77
C ALA A 11 -1.59 3.96 10.60
N PHE A 12 -1.66 4.93 9.70
CA PHE A 12 -0.63 5.96 9.54
C PHE A 12 -0.60 6.91 10.74
N LEU A 13 -1.76 7.47 11.13
CA LEU A 13 -1.87 8.40 12.26
C LEU A 13 -1.45 7.74 13.58
N ALA A 14 -1.74 6.45 13.77
CA ALA A 14 -1.35 5.69 14.96
C ALA A 14 0.18 5.53 15.13
N ARG A 15 0.98 5.80 14.09
CA ARG A 15 2.46 5.73 14.13
C ARG A 15 3.10 7.10 14.40
N LEU A 16 2.32 8.17 14.38
CA LEU A 16 2.79 9.53 14.63
C LEU A 16 2.72 9.85 16.11
N GLU A 17 3.50 10.84 16.52
CA GLU A 17 3.37 11.43 17.85
C GLU A 17 1.96 12.05 17.98
N PRO A 18 1.27 11.94 19.13
CA PRO A 18 -0.14 12.31 19.23
C PRO A 18 -0.45 13.77 18.88
N GLY A 19 0.43 14.70 19.24
CA GLY A 19 0.27 16.12 18.89
C GLY A 19 0.34 16.37 17.38
N LEU A 20 1.22 15.63 16.70
CA LEU A 20 1.34 15.67 15.24
C LEU A 20 0.17 14.97 14.55
N ALA A 21 -0.32 13.85 15.08
CA ALA A 21 -1.48 13.17 14.53
C ALA A 21 -2.74 14.07 14.58
N ALA A 22 -2.90 14.83 15.67
CA ALA A 22 -4.00 15.77 15.86
C ALA A 22 -3.90 17.04 14.99
N SER A 23 -2.72 17.36 14.43
CA SER A 23 -2.56 18.54 13.59
C SER A 23 -3.05 18.36 12.15
N PHE A 24 -3.39 17.12 11.74
CA PHE A 24 -3.85 16.85 10.37
C PHE A 24 -5.31 17.25 10.19
N THR A 25 -5.58 18.00 9.12
CA THR A 25 -6.96 18.35 8.74
C THR A 25 -7.64 17.19 7.99
N PRO A 26 -8.99 17.18 7.91
CA PRO A 26 -9.72 16.18 7.14
C PRO A 26 -9.28 16.10 5.66
N GLU A 27 -8.97 17.24 5.04
CA GLU A 27 -8.51 17.34 3.65
C GLU A 27 -7.12 16.72 3.47
N GLN A 28 -6.23 16.94 4.45
CA GLN A 28 -4.90 16.32 4.45
C GLN A 28 -5.00 14.81 4.65
N CYS A 29 -5.86 14.35 5.55
CA CYS A 29 -6.17 12.92 5.73
C CYS A 29 -6.72 12.29 4.44
N ALA A 30 -7.60 12.99 3.73
CA ALA A 30 -8.12 12.55 2.43
C ALA A 30 -7.00 12.43 1.38
N ALA A 31 -6.12 13.44 1.28
CA ALA A 31 -4.97 13.42 0.38
C ALA A 31 -3.97 12.30 0.71
N ILE A 32 -3.73 12.04 1.99
CA ILE A 32 -2.85 10.95 2.46
C ILE A 32 -3.39 9.60 2.01
N GLY A 33 -4.67 9.32 2.28
CA GLY A 33 -5.23 8.05 1.83
C GLY A 33 -5.30 7.95 0.30
N LEU A 34 -5.44 9.06 -0.44
CA LEU A 34 -5.38 9.09 -1.90
C LEU A 34 -3.99 8.71 -2.39
N HIS A 35 -2.94 9.25 -1.77
CA HIS A 35 -1.56 8.89 -2.08
C HIS A 35 -1.24 7.43 -1.73
N PHE A 36 -1.71 6.92 -0.59
CA PHE A 36 -1.59 5.50 -0.30
C PHE A 36 -2.38 4.66 -1.31
N GLY A 37 -3.61 5.02 -1.63
CA GLY A 37 -4.44 4.37 -2.64
C GLY A 37 -3.79 4.36 -4.02
N MET A 38 -3.12 5.44 -4.42
CA MET A 38 -2.34 5.53 -5.66
C MET A 38 -1.08 4.65 -5.62
N ARG A 39 -0.39 4.59 -4.48
CA ARG A 39 0.82 3.77 -4.30
C ARG A 39 0.51 2.27 -4.23
N TYR A 40 -0.65 1.89 -3.71
CA TYR A 40 -1.19 0.52 -3.75
C TYR A 40 -1.91 0.18 -5.06
N ARG A 41 -2.30 1.19 -5.85
CA ARG A 41 -2.79 1.07 -7.24
C ARG A 41 -1.65 0.94 -8.26
N ALA A 42 -0.49 0.41 -7.87
CA ALA A 42 0.31 -0.31 -8.85
C ALA A 42 -0.61 -1.43 -9.37
N GLN A 43 -1.20 -1.22 -10.55
CA GLN A 43 -2.22 -2.07 -11.16
C GLN A 43 -1.60 -3.39 -11.59
N HIS A 44 -1.05 -4.16 -10.65
CA HIS A 44 -0.72 -5.54 -10.89
C HIS A 44 -2.03 -6.31 -10.84
N PHE A 45 -2.62 -6.52 -12.01
CA PHE A 45 -3.75 -7.42 -12.23
C PHE A 45 -3.44 -8.83 -11.69
N ILE A 46 -2.16 -9.21 -11.65
CA ILE A 46 -1.67 -10.45 -11.04
C ILE A 46 -0.53 -10.11 -10.08
N ASN A 47 -0.71 -10.43 -8.79
CA ASN A 47 0.34 -10.42 -7.77
C ASN A 47 0.44 -11.81 -7.15
N TRP A 48 1.20 -12.69 -7.80
CA TRP A 48 1.42 -14.05 -7.33
C TRP A 48 2.80 -14.16 -6.70
N ARG A 49 2.83 -14.53 -5.42
CA ARG A 49 4.07 -14.68 -4.65
C ARG A 49 4.08 -16.07 -4.03
N ARG A 50 5.10 -16.86 -4.31
CA ARG A 50 5.27 -18.20 -3.73
C ARG A 50 6.68 -18.36 -3.22
N ARG A 51 6.77 -18.87 -2.00
CA ARG A 51 8.02 -19.33 -1.40
C ARG A 51 8.05 -20.85 -1.49
N VAL A 52 9.09 -21.40 -2.09
CA VAL A 52 9.34 -22.84 -2.14
C VAL A 52 10.57 -23.10 -1.29
N CYS A 53 10.41 -23.82 -0.19
CA CYS A 53 11.50 -24.21 0.68
C CYS A 53 11.87 -25.66 0.40
N LEU A 54 13.12 -25.89 0.00
CA LEU A 54 13.76 -27.21 -0.02
C LEU A 54 14.63 -27.34 1.25
N PRO A 55 15.03 -28.55 1.66
CA PRO A 55 15.73 -28.79 2.93
C PRO A 55 17.01 -27.95 3.14
N PHE A 56 17.64 -27.45 2.07
CA PHE A 56 18.89 -26.68 2.13
C PHE A 56 18.85 -25.33 1.39
N VAL A 57 17.72 -24.97 0.78
CA VAL A 57 17.61 -23.72 0.00
C VAL A 57 16.16 -23.26 -0.08
N ALA A 58 15.95 -21.94 -0.04
CA ALA A 58 14.63 -21.34 -0.23
C ALA A 58 14.63 -20.48 -1.49
N PHE A 59 13.64 -20.72 -2.36
CA PHE A 59 13.39 -19.92 -3.53
C PHE A 59 12.15 -19.04 -3.30
N TYR A 60 12.25 -17.79 -3.75
CA TYR A 60 11.15 -16.84 -3.70
C TYR A 60 10.75 -16.43 -5.11
N PHE A 61 9.55 -16.82 -5.52
CA PHE A 61 8.98 -16.53 -6.82
C PHE A 61 7.99 -15.38 -6.70
N VAL A 62 8.14 -14.40 -7.58
CA VAL A 62 7.23 -13.26 -7.71
C VAL A 62 6.85 -13.13 -9.18
N VAL A 63 5.54 -13.19 -9.45
CA VAL A 63 4.97 -12.85 -10.75
C VAL A 63 4.09 -11.62 -10.56
N LEU A 64 4.49 -10.55 -11.21
CA LEU A 64 3.74 -9.30 -11.30
C LEU A 64 3.33 -9.13 -12.77
N ALA A 65 2.03 -9.09 -13.03
CA ALA A 65 1.52 -8.68 -14.33
C ALA A 65 0.54 -7.54 -14.12
N GLY A 66 0.71 -6.47 -14.87
CA GLY A 66 -0.08 -5.26 -14.72
C GLY A 66 -0.07 -4.44 -15.99
N LYS A 67 -0.99 -3.49 -16.09
CA LYS A 67 -0.99 -2.54 -17.20
C LYS A 67 0.29 -1.70 -17.10
N ASP A 68 1.14 -1.77 -18.13
CA ASP A 68 2.30 -0.90 -18.26
C ASP A 68 1.81 0.49 -18.66
N ASP A 69 1.75 1.41 -17.70
CA ASP A 69 1.39 2.81 -17.91
C ASP A 69 2.65 3.70 -17.91
N ARG A 70 3.76 3.21 -18.49
CA ARG A 70 4.87 4.06 -18.91
C ARG A 70 4.43 4.97 -20.07
N ARG A 71 3.68 6.01 -19.73
CA ARG A 71 3.67 7.27 -20.46
C ARG A 71 4.26 8.30 -19.50
N GLY A 72 5.47 8.76 -19.85
CA GLY A 72 6.05 9.97 -19.28
C GLY A 72 5.26 11.21 -19.69
#